data_AF-A0A2T0KA80-F1
#
_entry.id   AF-A0A2T0KA80-F1
#
_cell.length_a   1.000
_cell.length_b   1.000
_cell.length_c   1.000
_cell.angle_alpha   90.00
_cell.angle_beta   90.00
_cell.angle_gamma   90.00
#
_symmetry.space_group_name_H-M   'P 1'
#
loop_
_entity.id
_entity.type
_entity.pdbx_description
1 polymer ?
#
loop_
_entity_poly.entity_id
_entity_poly.type
_entity_poly.pdbx_seq_one_letter_code
_entity_poly.pdbx_strand_id
1 'polypeptide(L)'
;MSWRQSFREEFRRQTSAETESPPIARVRHYAAVLSIVFGIIGLGGLFSLAVGNISGAQGVSLVLLIAGGVLGGLVLLNSDVVAARRLGLWAAVCTLAGFLAFFLITVLTS
;
A
#
# COMPACT_ATOMS: atom_id res chain seq x y z
N MET A 1 32.99 -24.17 5.15
CA MET A 1 31.61 -24.12 4.58
C MET A 1 31.59 -24.96 3.32
N SER A 2 30.64 -25.89 3.19
CA SER A 2 30.64 -26.82 2.05
C SER A 2 30.08 -26.14 0.80
N TRP A 3 30.72 -26.37 -0.35
CA TRP A 3 30.31 -25.81 -1.65
C TRP A 3 28.83 -26.09 -1.97
N ARG A 4 28.30 -27.22 -1.48
CA ARG A 4 26.89 -27.60 -1.61
C ARG A 4 25.91 -26.71 -0.83
N GLN A 5 26.33 -26.14 0.30
CA GLN A 5 25.48 -25.21 1.06
C GLN A 5 25.38 -23.85 0.36
N SER A 6 26.51 -23.29 -0.09
CA SER A 6 26.50 -22.04 -0.86
C SER A 6 25.75 -22.18 -2.17
N PHE A 7 25.91 -23.29 -2.90
CA PHE A 7 25.17 -23.49 -4.15
C PHE A 7 23.67 -23.64 -3.93
N ARG A 8 23.24 -24.32 -2.85
CA ARG A 8 21.82 -24.47 -2.52
C ARG A 8 21.21 -23.16 -2.03
N GLU A 9 21.95 -22.34 -1.29
CA GLU A 9 21.52 -20.99 -0.89
C GLU A 9 21.46 -20.04 -2.08
N GLU A 10 22.41 -20.11 -3.01
CA GLU A 10 22.42 -19.31 -4.23
C GLU A 10 21.31 -19.75 -5.20
N PHE A 11 21.09 -21.07 -5.36
CA PHE A 11 19.96 -21.58 -6.13
C PHE A 11 18.64 -21.21 -5.47
N ARG A 12 18.52 -21.31 -4.14
CA ARG A 12 17.31 -20.91 -3.42
C ARG A 12 17.09 -19.40 -3.56
N ARG A 13 18.13 -18.57 -3.50
CA ARG A 13 18.05 -17.14 -3.83
C ARG A 13 17.52 -16.89 -5.25
N GLN A 14 18.10 -17.57 -6.24
CA GLN A 14 17.72 -17.42 -7.65
C GLN A 14 16.35 -18.00 -7.99
N THR A 15 15.90 -19.06 -7.30
CA THR A 15 14.63 -19.76 -7.58
C THR A 15 13.48 -19.37 -6.68
N SER A 16 13.71 -18.88 -5.45
CA SER A 16 12.61 -18.57 -4.52
C SER A 16 12.19 -17.10 -4.50
N ALA A 17 12.92 -16.20 -5.17
CA ALA A 17 12.68 -14.75 -5.05
C ALA A 17 12.55 -13.96 -6.37
N GLU A 18 12.98 -14.46 -7.54
CA GLU A 18 13.47 -13.54 -8.58
C GLU A 18 12.64 -13.31 -9.85
N THR A 19 11.55 -14.02 -10.14
CA THR A 19 10.78 -13.71 -11.36
C THR A 19 9.29 -13.55 -11.10
N GLU A 20 8.94 -12.42 -10.46
CA GLU A 20 7.63 -11.83 -10.70
C GLU A 20 7.51 -11.56 -12.20
N SER A 21 6.46 -12.06 -12.85
CA SER A 21 6.30 -11.83 -14.28
C SER A 21 6.24 -10.31 -14.53
N PRO A 22 6.91 -9.81 -15.59
CA PRO A 22 6.94 -8.38 -15.90
C PRO A 22 5.57 -7.66 -15.82
N PRO A 23 4.45 -8.26 -16.28
CA PRO A 23 3.14 -7.61 -16.13
C PRO A 23 2.68 -7.50 -14.66
N ILE A 24 2.89 -8.52 -13.84
CA ILE A 24 2.46 -8.50 -12.42
C ILE A 24 3.26 -7.45 -11.64
N ALA A 25 4.57 -7.34 -11.90
CA ALA A 25 5.41 -6.33 -11.28
C ALA A 25 4.93 -4.91 -11.60
N ARG A 26 4.53 -4.65 -12.86
CA ARG A 26 3.95 -3.36 -13.26
C ARG A 26 2.62 -3.08 -12.56
N VAL A 27 1.72 -4.05 -12.49
CA VAL A 27 0.42 -3.90 -11.80
C VAL A 27 0.65 -3.54 -10.33
N ARG A 28 1.55 -4.25 -9.65
CA ARG A 28 1.90 -3.96 -8.26
C ARG A 28 2.48 -2.54 -8.11
N HIS A 29 3.37 -2.14 -9.01
CA HIS A 29 3.94 -0.79 -9.01
C HIS A 29 2.85 0.28 -9.17
N TYR A 30 1.96 0.14 -10.16
CA TYR A 30 0.85 1.07 -10.35
C TYR A 30 -0.12 1.10 -9.16
N ALA A 31 -0.43 -0.05 -8.56
CA ALA A 31 -1.27 -0.12 -7.37
C ALA A 31 -0.61 0.56 -6.15
N ALA A 32 0.70 0.39 -5.97
CA ALA A 32 1.46 1.05 -4.92
C ALA A 32 1.49 2.58 -5.12
N VAL A 33 1.75 3.04 -6.34
CA VAL A 33 1.71 4.48 -6.69
C VAL A 33 0.31 5.06 -6.46
N LEU A 34 -0.74 4.35 -6.87
CA LEU A 34 -2.12 4.78 -6.64
C LEU A 34 -2.42 4.90 -5.13
N SER A 35 -1.98 3.93 -4.32
CA SER A 35 -2.14 3.97 -2.86
C SER A 35 -1.42 5.18 -2.25
N ILE A 36 -0.22 5.52 -2.74
CA ILE A 36 0.53 6.72 -2.31
C ILE A 36 -0.26 8.00 -2.63
N VAL A 37 -0.78 8.12 -3.85
CA VAL A 37 -1.60 9.29 -4.26
C VAL A 37 -2.80 9.46 -3.33
N PHE A 38 -3.53 8.36 -3.05
CA PHE A 38 -4.64 8.40 -2.10
C PHE A 38 -4.20 8.73 -0.67
N GLY A 39 -3.03 8.28 -0.23
CA GLY A 39 -2.46 8.69 1.05
C GLY A 39 -2.16 10.18 1.14
N ILE A 40 -1.66 10.79 0.06
CA ILE A 40 -1.45 12.26 -0.03
C ILE A 40 -2.80 13.00 0.05
N ILE A 41 -3.83 12.49 -0.63
CA ILE A 41 -5.19 13.04 -0.52
C ILE A 41 -5.69 12.92 0.93
N GLY A 42 -5.44 11.79 1.60
CA GLY A 42 -5.74 11.60 3.01
C GLY A 42 -5.07 12.64 3.92
N LEU A 43 -3.80 12.98 3.67
CA LEU A 43 -3.10 14.06 4.38
C LEU A 43 -3.76 15.43 4.13
N GLY A 44 -4.13 15.74 2.89
CA GLY A 44 -4.88 16.96 2.57
C GLY A 44 -6.23 17.01 3.30
N GLY A 45 -6.93 15.88 3.38
CA GLY A 45 -8.17 15.76 4.13
C GLY A 45 -7.98 15.96 5.64
N LEU A 46 -6.86 15.51 6.23
CA LEU A 46 -6.57 15.79 7.66
C LEU A 46 -6.41 17.28 7.91
N PHE A 47 -5.82 18.02 6.98
CA PHE A 47 -5.76 19.48 7.09
C PHE A 47 -7.16 20.10 7.06
N SER A 48 -8.02 19.65 6.13
CA SER A 48 -9.43 20.08 6.09
C SER A 48 -10.19 19.73 7.37
N LEU A 49 -9.88 18.58 8.00
CA LEU A 49 -10.45 18.20 9.29
C LEU A 49 -9.99 19.14 10.40
N ALA A 50 -8.70 19.48 10.44
CA ALA A 50 -8.14 20.39 11.44
C ALA A 50 -8.71 21.82 11.35
N VAL A 51 -9.08 22.26 10.15
CA VAL A 51 -9.78 23.54 9.90
C VAL A 51 -11.28 23.46 10.21
N GLY A 52 -11.83 22.26 10.46
CA GLY A 52 -13.25 22.05 10.77
C GLY A 52 -14.16 22.03 9.54
N ASN A 53 -13.60 21.88 8.33
CA ASN A 53 -14.37 21.86 7.08
C ASN A 53 -15.07 20.52 6.82
N ILE A 54 -14.68 19.47 7.53
CA ILE A 54 -15.25 18.12 7.38
C ILE A 54 -15.58 17.49 8.73
N SER A 55 -16.51 16.53 8.71
CA SER A 55 -16.95 15.82 9.91
C SER A 55 -15.83 14.98 10.52
N GLY A 56 -15.74 14.98 11.86
CA GLY A 56 -14.83 14.10 12.62
C GLY A 56 -14.99 12.61 12.29
N ALA A 57 -16.19 12.19 11.85
CA ALA A 57 -16.43 10.82 11.40
C ALA A 57 -15.55 10.44 10.20
N GLN A 58 -15.20 11.39 9.32
CA GLN A 58 -14.34 11.15 8.17
C GLN A 58 -12.86 10.96 8.56
N GLY A 59 -12.47 11.31 9.78
CA GLY A 59 -11.09 11.17 10.27
C GLY A 59 -10.56 9.75 10.18
N VAL A 60 -11.38 8.75 10.50
CA VAL A 60 -11.00 7.33 10.42
C VAL A 60 -10.67 6.94 8.98
N SER A 61 -11.46 7.41 8.02
CA SER A 61 -11.25 7.18 6.59
C SER A 61 -9.93 7.78 6.10
N LEU A 62 -9.60 8.99 6.56
CA LEU A 62 -8.35 9.66 6.22
C LEU A 62 -7.13 8.92 6.76
N VAL A 63 -7.20 8.41 8.00
CA VAL A 63 -6.13 7.58 8.58
C VAL A 63 -5.90 6.32 7.76
N LEU A 64 -6.97 5.65 7.30
CA LEU A 64 -6.86 4.47 6.44
C LEU A 64 -6.21 4.78 5.09
N LEU A 65 -6.56 5.92 4.47
CA LEU A 65 -5.92 6.36 3.22
C LEU A 65 -4.41 6.62 3.42
N ILE A 66 -4.04 7.30 4.51
CA ILE A 66 -2.63 7.56 4.85
C ILE A 66 -1.87 6.26 5.10
N ALA A 67 -2.45 5.34 5.88
CA ALA A 67 -1.85 4.02 6.11
C ALA A 67 -1.66 3.26 4.79
N GLY A 68 -2.63 3.31 3.88
CA GLY A 68 -2.53 2.76 2.53
C GLY A 68 -1.37 3.37 1.73
N GLY A 69 -1.20 4.69 1.80
CA GLY A 69 -0.09 5.39 1.15
C GLY A 69 1.29 5.03 1.72
N VAL A 70 1.42 4.93 3.04
CA VAL A 70 2.66 4.50 3.71
C VAL A 70 3.02 3.07 3.31
N LEU A 71 2.04 2.16 3.32
CA LEU A 71 2.24 0.78 2.88
C LEU A 71 2.62 0.71 1.40
N GLY A 72 2.00 1.53 0.54
CA GLY A 72 2.39 1.66 -0.88
C GLY A 72 3.85 2.09 -1.05
N GLY A 73 4.33 3.04 -0.24
CA GLY A 73 5.75 3.43 -0.20
C GLY A 73 6.65 2.27 0.19
N LEU A 74 6.28 1.51 1.23
CA LEU A 74 7.03 0.33 1.66
C LEU A 74 7.06 -0.77 0.58
N VAL A 75 6.00 -0.92 -0.23
CA VAL A 75 5.98 -1.88 -1.35
C VAL A 75 7.02 -1.55 -2.42
N LEU A 76 7.28 -0.26 -2.65
CA LEU A 76 8.29 0.20 -3.61
C LEU A 76 9.72 0.05 -3.07
N LEU A 77 9.89 0.19 -1.76
CA LEU A 77 11.20 0.09 -1.09
C LEU A 77 11.63 -1.35 -0.79
N ASN A 78 10.69 -2.30 -0.74
CA ASN A 78 10.98 -3.70 -0.43
C ASN A 78 11.48 -4.46 -1.68
N SER A 79 12.68 -5.03 -1.56
CA SER A 79 13.29 -5.90 -2.57
C SER A 79 12.77 -7.35 -2.55
N ASP A 80 12.12 -7.77 -1.45
CA ASP A 80 11.48 -9.09 -1.34
C ASP A 80 10.08 -9.06 -1.95
N VAL A 81 9.88 -9.83 -3.02
CA VAL A 81 8.62 -9.94 -3.76
C VAL A 81 7.47 -10.45 -2.88
N VAL A 82 7.72 -11.41 -1.99
CA VAL A 82 6.66 -12.00 -1.14
C VAL A 82 6.20 -10.98 -0.10
N ALA A 83 7.15 -10.31 0.53
CA ALA A 83 6.85 -9.23 1.47
C ALA A 83 6.13 -8.07 0.78
N ALA A 84 6.63 -7.64 -0.39
CA ALA A 84 6.04 -6.56 -1.17
C ALA A 84 4.61 -6.89 -1.66
N ARG A 85 4.30 -8.15 -1.99
CA ARG A 85 2.93 -8.57 -2.32
C ARG A 85 1.99 -8.48 -1.12
N ARG A 86 2.41 -8.97 0.04
CA ARG A 86 1.59 -8.88 1.26
C ARG A 86 1.33 -7.42 1.62
N LEU A 87 2.37 -6.59 1.63
CA LEU A 87 2.24 -5.15 1.88
C LEU A 87 1.35 -4.47 0.83
N GLY A 88 1.44 -4.87 -0.44
CA GLY A 88 0.60 -4.32 -1.51
C GLY A 88 -0.87 -4.67 -1.34
N LEU A 89 -1.17 -5.89 -0.89
CA LEU A 89 -2.53 -6.29 -0.58
C LEU A 89 -3.10 -5.49 0.60
N TRP A 90 -2.32 -5.31 1.67
CA TRP A 90 -2.72 -4.46 2.79
C TRP A 90 -2.89 -3.00 2.39
N ALA A 91 -1.98 -2.45 1.56
CA ALA A 91 -2.09 -1.11 1.03
C ALA A 91 -3.39 -0.91 0.24
N ALA A 92 -3.73 -1.86 -0.62
CA ALA A 92 -4.97 -1.84 -1.40
C ALA A 92 -6.21 -1.92 -0.51
N VAL A 93 -6.21 -2.82 0.49
CA VAL A 93 -7.32 -2.96 1.44
C VAL A 93 -7.53 -1.68 2.24
N CYS A 94 -6.46 -1.10 2.80
CA CYS A 94 -6.54 0.16 3.54
C CYS A 94 -7.04 1.31 2.66
N THR A 95 -6.52 1.40 1.43
CA THR A 95 -6.91 2.46 0.48
C THR A 95 -8.38 2.34 0.07
N LEU A 96 -8.84 1.13 -0.29
CA LEU A 96 -10.23 0.89 -0.68
C LEU A 96 -11.20 1.09 0.49
N ALA A 97 -10.87 0.56 1.67
CA ALA A 97 -11.69 0.73 2.87
C ALA A 97 -11.77 2.21 3.27
N GLY A 98 -10.65 2.93 3.26
CA GLY A 98 -10.61 4.37 3.51
C GLY A 98 -11.43 5.16 2.50
N PHE A 99 -11.30 4.85 1.21
CA PHE A 99 -12.06 5.53 0.15
C PHE A 99 -13.57 5.27 0.26
N LEU A 100 -13.98 4.01 0.44
CA LEU A 100 -15.39 3.65 0.60
C LEU A 100 -15.99 4.28 1.86
N ALA A 101 -15.28 4.24 2.99
CA ALA A 101 -15.74 4.87 4.22
C ALA A 101 -15.86 6.39 4.07
N PHE A 102 -14.88 7.05 3.44
CA PHE A 102 -14.93 8.48 3.18
C PHE A 102 -16.13 8.84 2.31
N PHE A 103 -16.34 8.12 1.20
CA PHE A 103 -17.44 8.35 0.28
C PHE A 103 -18.80 8.11 0.94
N LEU A 104 -18.96 6.98 1.65
CA LEU A 104 -20.20 6.64 2.34
C LEU A 104 -20.56 7.69 3.39
N ILE A 105 -19.59 8.10 4.22
CA ILE A 105 -19.82 9.14 5.24
C ILE A 105 -20.21 10.45 4.56
N THR A 106 -19.48 10.86 3.52
CA THR A 106 -19.79 12.09 2.77
C THR A 106 -21.23 12.08 2.27
N VAL A 107 -21.65 11.02 1.58
CA VAL A 107 -23.01 10.85 1.05
C VAL A 107 -24.07 10.82 2.15
N LEU A 108 -23.77 10.23 3.31
CA LEU A 108 -24.71 10.17 4.44
C LEU A 108 -24.81 11.50 5.22
N THR A 109 -23.81 12.38 5.08
CA THR A 109 -23.74 13.67 5.78
C THR A 109 -24.07 14.88 4.89
N SER A 110 -24.18 14.68 3.58
CA SER A 110 -24.59 15.68 2.58
C SER A 110 -26.11 15.68 2.39
#